data_AF-A0A6A7LD21-F1
#
_entry.id   AF-A0A6A7LD21-F1
#
_cell.length_a   1.000
_cell.length_b   1.000
_cell.length_c   1.000
_cell.angle_alpha   90.00
_cell.angle_beta   90.00
_cell.angle_gamma   90.00
#
_symmetry.space_group_name_H-M   'P 1'
#
loop_
_entity.id
_entity.type
_entity.pdbx_description
1 polymer ?
#
loop_
_entity_poly.entity_id
_entity_poly.type
_entity_poly.pdbx_seq_one_letter_code
_entity_poly.pdbx_strand_id
1 'polypeptide(L)'
;MPSRGYETIGLKPAILQRLQVATDEHYPGMFLPSALIMMMNEIKRGQYTVEMHNMKIDFSGRYSSLTLRLDVKEWLVENHKTLKEEYSQRYRTDSFTKFASLFMINVFESKSTSRDYVIRLKEADFRWLEEEYQKRRQEYKSQFGIYNFERFADLFLKDLFNRVNAAKRILTYEEI
;
A
#
# COMPACT_ATOMS: atom_id res chain seq x y z
N MET A 1 -7.73 -12.24 34.20
CA MET A 1 -6.89 -11.55 33.20
C MET A 1 -7.79 -11.03 32.09
N PRO A 2 -7.88 -9.72 31.83
CA PRO A 2 -8.58 -9.25 30.66
C PRO A 2 -7.57 -8.91 29.55
N SER A 3 -7.73 -9.54 28.39
CA SER A 3 -7.05 -9.28 27.12
C SER A 3 -7.46 -7.90 26.55
N ARG A 4 -7.29 -6.81 27.32
CA ARG A 4 -7.87 -5.49 27.04
C ARG A 4 -7.30 -4.74 25.83
N GLY A 5 -6.39 -5.36 25.06
CA GLY A 5 -5.71 -4.70 23.94
C GLY A 5 -5.97 -5.30 22.57
N TYR A 6 -6.56 -6.50 22.49
CA TYR A 6 -6.72 -7.23 21.24
C TYR A 6 -8.07 -7.95 21.17
N GLU A 7 -8.64 -7.99 19.97
CA GLU A 7 -9.87 -8.69 19.66
C GLU A 7 -9.74 -9.48 18.36
N THR A 8 -10.60 -10.47 18.19
CA THR A 8 -10.57 -11.35 17.02
C THR A 8 -11.79 -11.13 16.14
N ILE A 9 -11.58 -11.06 14.83
CA ILE A 9 -12.64 -11.09 13.83
C ILE A 9 -12.52 -12.35 12.96
N GLY A 10 -13.65 -12.87 12.49
CA GLY A 10 -13.65 -13.96 11.52
C GLY A 10 -13.39 -13.44 10.11
N LEU A 11 -12.57 -14.11 9.32
CA LEU A 11 -12.37 -13.84 7.90
C LEU A 11 -12.49 -15.11 7.08
N LYS A 12 -12.92 -14.97 5.82
CA LYS A 12 -12.94 -16.09 4.88
C LYS A 12 -11.54 -16.33 4.31
N PRO A 13 -11.19 -17.57 3.92
CA PRO A 13 -9.82 -17.89 3.50
C PRO A 13 -9.34 -17.05 2.32
N ALA A 14 -10.17 -16.87 1.29
CA ALA A 14 -9.84 -16.06 0.12
C ALA A 14 -9.58 -14.58 0.48
N ILE A 15 -10.30 -14.06 1.48
CA ILE A 15 -10.15 -12.70 1.98
C ILE A 15 -8.84 -12.57 2.73
N LEU A 16 -8.56 -13.51 3.65
CA LEU A 16 -7.32 -13.52 4.42
C LEU A 16 -6.11 -13.60 3.50
N GLN A 17 -6.13 -14.50 2.51
CA GLN A 17 -5.07 -14.63 1.52
C GLN A 17 -4.86 -13.34 0.74
N ARG A 18 -5.94 -12.71 0.25
CA ARG A 18 -5.83 -11.44 -0.49
C ARG A 18 -5.25 -10.32 0.37
N LEU A 19 -5.67 -10.22 1.64
CA LEU A 19 -5.12 -9.25 2.59
C LEU A 19 -3.65 -9.52 2.91
N GLN A 20 -3.23 -10.79 3.00
CA GLN A 20 -1.82 -11.16 3.18
C GLN A 20 -0.98 -10.75 1.98
N VAL A 21 -1.41 -11.11 0.76
CA VAL A 21 -0.72 -10.70 -0.48
C VAL A 21 -0.58 -9.18 -0.57
N ALA A 22 -1.65 -8.45 -0.28
CA ALA A 22 -1.60 -6.98 -0.27
C ALA A 22 -0.69 -6.45 0.86
N THR A 23 -0.65 -7.10 2.02
CA THR A 23 0.29 -6.75 3.09
C THR A 23 1.73 -6.89 2.61
N ASP A 24 2.09 -8.04 2.02
CA ASP A 24 3.44 -8.30 1.53
C ASP A 24 3.86 -7.31 0.43
N GLU A 25 2.91 -6.85 -0.38
CA GLU A 25 3.16 -5.88 -1.44
C GLU A 25 3.37 -4.44 -0.94
N HIS A 26 2.62 -4.04 0.09
CA HIS A 26 2.60 -2.66 0.59
C HIS A 26 3.53 -2.42 1.78
N TYR A 27 3.74 -3.45 2.59
CA TYR A 27 4.56 -3.47 3.80
C TYR A 27 5.37 -4.78 3.87
N PRO A 28 6.39 -4.95 3.01
CA PRO A 28 7.19 -6.17 2.96
C PRO A 28 7.75 -6.56 4.33
N GLY A 29 7.60 -7.83 4.71
CA GLY A 29 8.07 -8.34 6.01
C GLY A 29 7.17 -8.01 7.21
N MET A 30 6.02 -7.36 6.99
CA MET A 30 5.06 -7.03 8.04
C MET A 30 3.91 -8.02 8.11
N PHE A 31 3.41 -8.29 9.32
CA PHE A 31 2.17 -9.05 9.50
C PHE A 31 0.93 -8.18 9.26
N LEU A 32 -0.14 -8.77 8.72
CA LEU A 32 -1.41 -8.08 8.42
C LEU A 32 -1.95 -7.21 9.58
N PRO A 33 -2.00 -7.68 10.85
CA PRO A 33 -2.46 -6.84 11.96
C PRO A 33 -1.65 -5.55 12.13
N SER A 34 -0.33 -5.61 11.95
CA SER A 34 0.55 -4.45 12.04
C SER A 34 0.36 -3.50 10.85
N ALA A 35 0.17 -4.04 9.65
CA ALA A 35 -0.10 -3.25 8.46
C ALA A 35 -1.43 -2.48 8.58
N LEU A 36 -2.47 -3.11 9.14
CA LEU A 36 -3.75 -2.45 9.40
C LEU A 36 -3.63 -1.27 10.39
N ILE A 37 -2.77 -1.38 11.41
CA ILE A 37 -2.47 -0.26 12.31
C ILE A 37 -1.85 0.91 11.53
N MET A 38 -0.88 0.63 10.66
CA MET A 38 -0.24 1.67 9.84
C MET A 38 -1.27 2.33 8.93
N MET A 39 -2.05 1.55 8.19
CA MET A 39 -3.06 2.05 7.26
C MET A 39 -4.11 2.90 7.95
N MET A 40 -4.64 2.46 9.09
CA MET A 40 -5.57 3.25 9.89
C MET A 40 -4.96 4.62 10.23
N ASN A 41 -3.70 4.67 10.67
CA ASN A 41 -3.05 5.93 11.05
C ASN A 41 -2.81 6.84 9.84
N GLU A 42 -2.43 6.29 8.69
CA GLU A 42 -2.25 7.06 7.46
C GLU A 42 -3.58 7.69 6.99
N ILE A 43 -4.68 6.93 7.04
CA ILE A 43 -6.03 7.43 6.71
C ILE A 43 -6.47 8.50 7.70
N LYS A 44 -6.31 8.26 9.01
CA LYS A 44 -6.63 9.26 10.05
C LYS A 44 -5.80 10.55 9.92
N ARG A 45 -4.60 10.47 9.32
CA ARG A 45 -3.74 11.62 8.99
C ARG A 45 -4.06 12.27 7.65
N GLY A 46 -5.06 11.78 6.91
CA GLY A 46 -5.47 12.33 5.62
C GLY A 46 -4.49 12.05 4.48
N GLN A 47 -3.63 11.03 4.59
CA GLN A 47 -2.69 10.70 3.51
C GLN A 47 -3.40 10.15 2.26
N TYR A 48 -4.53 9.48 2.45
CA TYR A 48 -5.44 9.04 1.39
C TYR A 48 -6.83 8.76 1.98
N THR A 49 -7.83 8.72 1.12
CA THR A 49 -9.21 8.36 1.44
C THR A 49 -9.50 6.93 1.00
N VAL A 50 -10.42 6.27 1.71
CA VAL A 50 -10.87 4.92 1.34
C VAL A 50 -11.98 5.03 0.31
N GLU A 51 -11.65 4.69 -0.93
CA GLU A 51 -12.58 4.57 -2.04
C GLU A 51 -13.21 3.18 -2.04
N MET A 52 -14.41 3.08 -2.62
CA MET A 52 -15.06 1.80 -2.87
C MET A 52 -14.68 1.30 -4.28
N HIS A 53 -13.95 0.19 -4.34
CA HIS A 53 -13.43 -0.40 -5.57
C HIS A 53 -14.27 -1.57 -6.07
N ASN A 54 -14.37 -1.72 -7.39
CA ASN A 54 -15.07 -2.87 -7.97
C ASN A 54 -14.27 -4.14 -7.69
N MET A 55 -14.85 -5.03 -6.88
CA MET A 55 -14.20 -6.29 -6.50
C MET A 55 -15.19 -7.46 -6.53
N LYS A 56 -14.71 -8.61 -7.02
CA LYS A 56 -15.37 -9.90 -6.84
C LYS A 56 -14.64 -10.64 -5.73
N ILE A 57 -15.37 -11.00 -4.67
CA ILE A 57 -14.82 -11.72 -3.52
C ILE A 57 -15.58 -13.00 -3.31
N ASP A 58 -14.83 -14.08 -3.13
CA ASP A 58 -15.38 -15.34 -2.68
C ASP A 58 -15.50 -15.36 -1.14
N PHE A 59 -16.72 -15.56 -0.65
CA PHE A 59 -17.04 -15.73 0.76
C PHE A 59 -17.27 -17.21 1.15
N SER A 60 -16.92 -18.15 0.28
CA SER A 60 -16.99 -19.59 0.54
C SER A 60 -15.96 -20.03 1.60
N GLY A 61 -16.10 -21.28 2.08
CA GLY A 61 -15.19 -21.86 3.05
C GLY A 61 -15.47 -21.51 4.52
N ARG A 62 -14.66 -22.10 5.42
CA ARG A 62 -14.79 -21.91 6.87
C ARG A 62 -14.07 -20.64 7.32
N TYR A 63 -14.62 -19.96 8.30
CA TYR A 63 -13.99 -18.77 8.87
C TYR A 63 -12.70 -19.13 9.59
N SER A 64 -11.65 -18.34 9.34
CA SER A 64 -10.43 -18.26 10.14
C SER A 64 -10.50 -17.03 11.05
N SER A 65 -9.77 -17.04 12.16
CA SER A 65 -9.64 -15.88 13.05
C SER A 65 -8.48 -14.96 12.61
N LEU A 66 -8.72 -13.65 12.67
CA LEU A 66 -7.69 -12.63 12.62
C LEU A 66 -7.74 -11.84 13.93
N THR A 67 -6.66 -11.87 14.70
CA THR A 67 -6.52 -11.08 15.92
C THR A 67 -5.94 -9.71 15.59
N LEU A 68 -6.65 -8.67 16.01
CA LEU A 68 -6.38 -7.26 15.75
C LEU A 68 -6.22 -6.52 17.07
N ARG A 69 -5.51 -5.38 17.03
CA ARG A 69 -5.51 -4.44 18.14
C ARG A 69 -6.89 -3.81 18.31
N LEU A 70 -7.27 -3.49 19.54
CA LEU A 70 -8.60 -3.02 19.89
C LEU A 70 -9.00 -1.73 19.14
N ASP A 71 -8.09 -0.78 19.01
CA ASP A 71 -8.33 0.48 18.29
C ASP A 71 -8.59 0.30 16.79
N VAL A 72 -7.94 -0.69 16.15
CA VAL A 72 -8.23 -1.07 14.76
C VAL A 72 -9.64 -1.65 14.67
N LYS A 73 -10.02 -2.49 15.64
CA LYS A 73 -11.37 -3.05 15.71
C LYS A 73 -12.43 -1.98 15.92
N GLU A 74 -12.20 -1.03 16.82
CA GLU A 74 -13.06 0.13 17.06
C GLU A 74 -13.20 0.98 15.78
N TRP A 75 -12.09 1.26 15.10
CA TRP A 75 -12.10 1.96 13.82
C TRP A 75 -12.92 1.25 12.75
N LEU A 76 -12.85 -0.08 12.64
CA LEU A 76 -13.70 -0.85 11.73
C LEU A 76 -15.19 -0.75 12.11
N VAL A 77 -15.51 -0.74 13.41
CA VAL A 77 -16.88 -0.59 13.92
C VAL A 77 -17.43 0.81 13.65
N GLU A 78 -16.63 1.85 13.81
CA GLU A 78 -16.99 3.23 13.48
C GLU A 78 -17.30 3.38 12.00
N ASN A 79 -16.43 2.87 11.12
CA ASN A 79 -16.69 2.91 9.68
C ASN A 79 -17.93 2.10 9.29
N HIS A 80 -18.19 0.96 9.96
CA HIS A 80 -19.41 0.19 9.73
C HIS A 80 -20.66 1.00 10.07
N LYS A 81 -20.65 1.80 11.14
CA LYS A 81 -21.83 2.62 11.50
C LYS A 81 -22.16 3.65 10.42
N THR A 82 -21.15 4.20 9.75
CA THR A 82 -21.31 5.26 8.75
C THR A 82 -21.53 4.72 7.33
N LEU A 83 -20.88 3.61 6.96
CA LEU A 83 -20.81 3.14 5.57
C LEU A 83 -21.60 1.85 5.31
N LYS A 84 -22.26 1.27 6.31
CA LYS A 84 -22.97 -0.03 6.15
C LYS A 84 -24.01 -0.01 5.04
N GLU A 85 -24.77 1.07 4.89
CA GLU A 85 -25.83 1.17 3.86
C GLU A 85 -25.23 1.11 2.46
N GLU A 86 -24.19 1.92 2.21
CA GLU A 86 -23.49 1.99 0.92
C GLU A 86 -22.82 0.65 0.57
N TYR A 87 -22.15 0.03 1.54
CA TYR A 87 -21.54 -1.29 1.36
C TYR A 87 -22.59 -2.39 1.15
N SER A 88 -23.74 -2.30 1.80
CA SER A 88 -24.84 -3.24 1.61
C SER A 88 -25.42 -3.14 0.20
N GLN A 89 -25.61 -1.92 -0.31
CA GLN A 89 -26.09 -1.70 -1.67
C GLN A 89 -25.09 -2.21 -2.72
N ARG A 90 -23.80 -1.88 -2.56
CA ARG A 90 -22.77 -2.16 -3.57
C ARG A 90 -22.28 -3.60 -3.55
N TYR A 91 -22.02 -4.16 -2.37
CA TYR A 91 -21.40 -5.48 -2.21
C TYR A 91 -22.31 -6.51 -1.55
N ARG A 92 -23.56 -6.16 -1.22
CA ARG A 92 -24.52 -7.05 -0.55
C ARG A 92 -24.01 -7.54 0.80
N THR A 93 -23.37 -6.64 1.55
CA THR A 93 -22.98 -6.93 2.94
C THR A 93 -24.21 -6.97 3.84
N ASP A 94 -24.35 -8.07 4.56
CA ASP A 94 -25.44 -8.36 5.52
C ASP A 94 -24.96 -8.45 6.97
N SER A 95 -23.66 -8.32 7.19
CA SER A 95 -23.02 -8.54 8.48
C SER A 95 -21.75 -7.71 8.62
N PHE A 96 -21.41 -7.35 9.86
CA PHE A 96 -20.19 -6.63 10.19
C PHE A 96 -18.94 -7.35 9.63
N THR A 97 -18.91 -8.68 9.70
CA THR A 97 -17.78 -9.47 9.23
C THR A 97 -17.55 -9.31 7.72
N LYS A 98 -18.62 -9.35 6.91
CA LYS A 98 -18.51 -9.12 5.46
C LYS A 98 -18.11 -7.67 5.17
N PHE A 99 -18.70 -6.72 5.88
CA PHE A 99 -18.30 -5.32 5.78
C PHE A 99 -16.81 -5.13 6.07
N ALA A 100 -16.34 -5.57 7.24
CA ALA A 100 -14.95 -5.40 7.66
C ALA A 100 -13.97 -6.05 6.67
N SER A 101 -14.33 -7.23 6.15
CA SER A 101 -13.56 -7.93 5.12
C SER A 101 -13.36 -7.08 3.86
N LEU A 102 -14.45 -6.54 3.32
CA LEU A 102 -14.44 -5.73 2.09
C LEU A 102 -13.82 -4.36 2.32
N PHE A 103 -14.11 -3.75 3.47
CA PHE A 103 -13.56 -2.46 3.87
C PHE A 103 -12.04 -2.52 3.97
N MET A 104 -11.47 -3.55 4.61
CA MET A 104 -10.02 -3.74 4.66
C MET A 104 -9.43 -3.90 3.26
N ILE A 105 -10.08 -4.61 2.36
CA ILE A 105 -9.60 -4.73 0.97
C ILE A 105 -9.65 -3.38 0.26
N ASN A 106 -10.74 -2.62 0.40
CA ASN A 106 -10.82 -1.26 -0.13
C ASN A 106 -9.73 -0.33 0.42
N VAL A 107 -9.34 -0.48 1.70
CA VAL A 107 -8.22 0.25 2.29
C VAL A 107 -6.91 -0.05 1.54
N PHE A 108 -6.62 -1.33 1.29
CA PHE A 108 -5.44 -1.74 0.52
C PHE A 108 -5.48 -1.23 -0.94
N GLU A 109 -6.60 -1.43 -1.63
CA GLU A 109 -6.77 -0.99 -3.02
C GLU A 109 -6.65 0.54 -3.15
N SER A 110 -7.23 1.30 -2.19
CA SER A 110 -7.16 2.76 -2.18
C SER A 110 -5.73 3.26 -2.01
N LYS A 111 -4.92 2.56 -1.19
CA LYS A 111 -3.49 2.85 -1.05
C LYS A 111 -2.71 2.55 -2.33
N SER A 112 -3.12 1.57 -3.12
CA SER A 112 -2.52 1.31 -4.43
C SER A 112 -2.80 2.46 -5.40
N THR A 113 -4.05 2.93 -5.47
CA THR A 113 -4.44 4.05 -6.35
C THR A 113 -3.92 5.40 -5.86
N SER A 114 -3.71 5.60 -4.56
CA SER A 114 -3.14 6.86 -4.05
C SER A 114 -1.62 6.98 -4.28
N ARG A 115 -0.97 5.91 -4.76
CA ARG A 115 0.50 5.80 -4.94
C ARG A 115 0.94 6.06 -6.39
N ASP A 116 0.29 6.95 -7.12
CA ASP A 116 0.67 7.32 -8.50
C ASP A 116 2.10 7.89 -8.64
N TYR A 117 2.87 8.08 -7.56
CA TYR A 117 4.23 8.63 -7.62
C TYR A 117 5.28 7.97 -6.69
N VAL A 118 5.00 6.80 -6.09
CA VAL A 118 6.02 6.13 -5.25
C VAL A 118 6.72 5.04 -6.06
N ILE A 119 7.93 5.33 -6.53
CA ILE A 119 8.85 4.31 -7.06
C ILE A 119 9.11 3.30 -5.94
N ARG A 120 8.47 2.13 -6.01
CA ARG A 120 8.70 1.02 -5.07
C ARG A 120 10.00 0.32 -5.46
N LEU A 121 11.11 0.75 -4.87
CA LEU A 121 12.40 0.08 -5.05
C LEU A 121 12.39 -1.24 -4.28
N LYS A 122 12.35 -2.36 -5.01
CA LYS A 122 12.63 -3.71 -4.53
C LYS A 122 14.15 -3.90 -4.40
N GLU A 123 14.59 -4.93 -3.68
CA GLU A 123 16.01 -5.30 -3.59
C GLU A 123 16.65 -5.50 -4.98
N ALA A 124 15.90 -6.06 -5.94
CA ALA A 124 16.32 -6.20 -7.33
C ALA A 124 16.60 -4.84 -8.01
N ASP A 125 15.88 -3.78 -7.61
CA ASP A 125 16.05 -2.44 -8.16
C ASP A 125 17.34 -1.78 -7.61
N PHE A 126 17.78 -2.16 -6.41
CA PHE A 126 19.11 -1.79 -5.90
C PHE A 126 20.23 -2.50 -6.67
N ARG A 127 20.04 -3.78 -7.07
CA ARG A 127 21.01 -4.47 -7.94
C ARG A 127 21.12 -3.80 -9.30
N TRP A 128 19.99 -3.42 -9.90
CA TRP A 128 19.99 -2.64 -11.14
C TRP A 128 20.76 -1.33 -10.96
N LEU A 129 20.52 -0.59 -9.87
CA LEU A 129 21.23 0.66 -9.61
C LEU A 129 22.75 0.43 -9.42
N GLU A 130 23.13 -0.67 -8.80
CA GLU A 130 24.53 -1.09 -8.64
C GLU A 130 25.17 -1.47 -9.98
N GLU A 131 24.45 -2.19 -10.86
CA GLU A 131 24.91 -2.49 -12.22
C GLU A 131 25.13 -1.21 -13.04
N GLU A 132 24.20 -0.25 -12.96
CA GLU A 132 24.32 1.04 -13.65
C GLU A 132 25.48 1.87 -13.09
N TYR A 133 25.74 1.79 -11.78
CA TYR A 133 26.94 2.37 -11.17
C TYR A 133 28.21 1.73 -11.74
N GLN A 134 28.30 0.40 -11.83
CA GLN A 134 29.50 -0.25 -12.39
C GLN A 134 29.75 0.14 -13.85
N LYS A 135 28.69 0.32 -14.65
CA LYS A 135 28.79 0.77 -16.05
C LYS A 135 29.26 2.22 -16.16
N ARG A 136 28.77 3.12 -15.30
CA ARG A 136 28.96 4.57 -15.47
C ARG A 136 29.91 5.24 -14.48
N ARG A 137 30.48 4.50 -13.52
CA ARG A 137 31.37 5.04 -12.47
C ARG A 137 32.55 5.85 -13.02
N GLN A 138 33.15 5.44 -14.14
CA GLN A 138 34.30 6.16 -14.71
C GLN A 138 33.88 7.48 -15.36
N GLU A 139 32.74 7.48 -16.06
CA GLU A 139 32.17 8.69 -16.65
C GLU A 139 31.79 9.70 -15.56
N TYR A 140 31.04 9.25 -14.55
CA TYR A 140 30.59 10.09 -13.44
C TYR A 140 31.75 10.60 -12.58
N LYS A 141 32.82 9.79 -12.45
CA LYS A 141 34.06 10.23 -11.81
C LYS A 141 34.73 11.36 -12.60
N SER A 142 34.78 11.26 -13.92
CA SER A 142 35.40 12.29 -14.78
C SER A 142 34.60 13.59 -14.85
N GLN A 143 33.28 13.50 -14.90
CA GLN A 143 32.40 14.67 -15.07
C GLN A 143 32.05 15.36 -13.75
N PHE A 144 31.87 14.60 -12.66
CA PHE A 144 31.31 15.12 -11.41
C PHE A 144 32.20 14.86 -10.18
N GLY A 145 33.36 14.21 -10.34
CA GLY A 145 34.23 13.87 -9.22
C GLY A 145 33.58 12.92 -8.21
N ILE A 146 32.73 12.01 -8.68
CA ILE A 146 32.02 11.04 -7.84
C ILE A 146 32.82 9.75 -7.73
N TYR A 147 32.98 9.25 -6.50
CA TYR A 147 33.78 8.07 -6.20
C TYR A 147 33.01 6.96 -5.49
N ASN A 148 31.82 7.25 -4.96
CA ASN A 148 31.03 6.31 -4.18
C ASN A 148 29.59 6.18 -4.72
N PHE A 149 29.00 5.03 -4.39
CA PHE A 149 27.69 4.63 -4.89
C PHE A 149 26.58 5.56 -4.41
N GLU A 150 26.64 6.05 -3.17
CA GLU A 150 25.58 6.89 -2.61
C GLU A 150 25.44 8.21 -3.39
N ARG A 151 26.55 8.90 -3.67
CA ARG A 151 26.53 10.14 -4.46
C ARG A 151 26.15 9.89 -5.92
N PHE A 152 26.53 8.75 -6.48
CA PHE A 152 26.08 8.35 -7.81
C PHE A 152 24.56 8.16 -7.82
N ALA A 153 24.00 7.40 -6.87
CA ALA A 153 22.58 7.13 -6.78
C ALA A 153 21.77 8.43 -6.68
N ASP A 154 22.16 9.35 -5.80
CA ASP A 154 21.46 10.63 -5.63
C ASP A 154 21.41 11.45 -6.93
N LEU A 155 22.56 11.57 -7.62
CA LEU A 155 22.65 12.38 -8.84
C LEU A 155 22.01 11.69 -10.04
N PHE A 156 22.18 10.37 -10.16
CA PHE A 156 21.62 9.57 -11.23
C PHE A 156 20.09 9.51 -11.16
N LEU A 157 19.53 9.28 -9.97
CA LEU A 157 18.07 9.27 -9.78
C LEU A 157 17.47 10.65 -10.00
N LYS A 158 18.15 11.73 -9.58
CA LYS A 158 17.71 13.10 -9.85
C LYS A 158 17.69 13.41 -11.35
N ASP A 159 18.71 13.02 -12.09
CA ASP A 159 18.74 13.21 -13.54
C ASP A 159 17.64 12.40 -14.24
N LEU A 160 17.45 11.14 -13.84
CA LEU A 160 16.40 10.29 -14.38
C LEU A 160 15.00 10.87 -14.14
N PHE A 161 14.75 11.37 -12.93
CA PHE A 161 13.51 12.05 -12.59
C PHE A 161 13.28 13.31 -13.43
N ASN A 162 14.32 14.12 -13.65
CA ASN A 162 14.22 15.31 -14.51
C ASN A 162 13.90 14.94 -15.96
N ARG A 163 14.52 13.88 -16.51
CA ARG A 163 14.22 13.39 -17.86
C ARG A 163 12.78 12.89 -17.98
N VAL A 164 12.29 12.16 -16.98
CA VAL A 164 10.90 11.70 -16.93
C VAL A 164 9.93 12.88 -16.89
N ASN A 165 10.21 13.90 -16.07
CA ASN A 165 9.38 15.11 -16.03
C ASN A 165 9.42 15.90 -17.34
N ALA A 166 10.57 16.02 -17.97
CA ALA A 166 10.69 16.66 -19.28
C ALA A 166 9.89 15.87 -20.35
N ALA A 167 10.02 14.55 -20.36
CA ALA A 167 9.24 13.68 -21.25
C ALA A 167 7.73 13.81 -20.99
N LYS A 168 7.31 13.87 -19.73
CA LYS A 168 5.91 14.09 -19.34
C LYS A 168 5.39 15.40 -19.93
N ARG A 169 6.11 16.52 -19.71
CA ARG A 169 5.73 17.85 -20.25
C ARG A 169 5.58 17.84 -21.77
N ILE A 170 6.52 17.20 -22.48
CA ILE A 170 6.47 17.06 -23.95
C ILE A 170 5.25 16.26 -24.39
N LEU A 171 4.93 15.17 -23.68
CA LEU A 171 3.82 14.28 -24.03
C LEU A 171 2.45 14.84 -23.63
N THR A 172 2.37 15.71 -22.61
CA THR A 172 1.12 16.29 -22.12
C THR A 172 0.83 17.70 -22.66
N TYR A 173 1.66 18.24 -23.55
CA TYR A 173 1.50 19.61 -24.12
C TYR A 173 1.21 20.67 -23.04
N GLU A 174 1.89 20.61 -21.90
CA GLU A 174 1.88 21.74 -20.97
C GLU A 174 2.79 22.83 -21.56
N GLU A 175 2.18 23.82 -22.23
CA GLU A 175 2.87 24.97 -22.83
C GLU A 175 3.65 25.79 -21.78
N ILE A 176 4.76 26.36 -22.24
CA ILE A 176 5.74 27.19 -21.50
C ILE A 176 5.12 28.48 -20.98
#